data_AF-A0A496T4N7-F1
#
_entry.id   AF-A0A496T4N7-F1
#
_cell.length_a   1.000
_cell.length_b   1.000
_cell.length_c   1.000
_cell.angle_alpha   90.00
_cell.angle_beta   90.00
_cell.angle_gamma   90.00
#
_symmetry.space_group_name_H-M   'P 1'
#
loop_
_entity.id
_entity.type
_entity.pdbx_description
1 polymer ?
#
loop_
_entity_poly.entity_id
_entity_poly.type
_entity_poly.pdbx_seq_one_letter_code
_entity_poly.pdbx_strand_id
1 'polypeptide(L)' 'FSTGDDFAFAATTDGRGKAKIRILHHGPWLIKAKVKLPAPDELKDKCDELSYTATLTFEIK' A
#
# COMPACT_ATOMS: atom_id res chain seq x y z
N PHE A 1 -18.76 -0.06 14.71
CA PHE A 1 -17.84 0.61 13.79
C PHE A 1 -17.16 1.72 14.59
N SER A 2 -15.82 1.73 14.65
CA SER A 2 -15.04 2.60 15.54
C SER A 2 -15.38 4.08 15.31
N THR A 3 -15.58 4.82 16.39
CA THR A 3 -15.98 6.24 16.40
C THR A 3 -14.80 7.20 16.51
N GLY A 4 -13.59 6.75 16.14
CA GLY A 4 -12.41 7.59 15.98
C GLY A 4 -11.80 7.31 14.61
N ASP A 5 -11.25 8.33 13.96
CA ASP A 5 -10.40 8.17 12.78
C ASP A 5 -9.14 7.38 13.17
N ASP A 6 -9.27 6.05 13.31
CA ASP A 6 -8.18 5.11 13.49
C ASP A 6 -7.42 5.02 12.15
N PHE A 7 -6.54 5.99 11.90
CA PHE A 7 -5.72 5.99 10.70
C PHE A 7 -4.66 4.89 10.78
N ALA A 8 -4.71 3.94 9.86
CA ALA A 8 -3.65 2.95 9.68
C ALA A 8 -2.34 3.65 9.28
N PHE A 9 -1.21 3.25 9.88
CA PHE A 9 0.11 3.83 9.57
C PHE A 9 0.41 3.78 8.06
N ALA A 10 0.91 4.89 7.50
CA ALA A 10 1.29 4.99 6.08
C ALA A 10 2.76 5.40 5.94
N ALA A 11 3.45 4.79 4.96
CA ALA A 11 4.82 5.13 4.59
C ALA A 11 5.02 5.00 3.08
N THR A 12 5.99 5.75 2.55
CA THR A 12 6.39 5.71 1.13
C THR A 12 7.75 5.01 1.01
N THR A 13 7.97 4.34 -0.12
CA THR A 13 9.25 3.69 -0.41
C THR A 13 10.35 4.70 -0.71
N ASP A 14 11.59 4.32 -0.44
CA ASP A 14 12.77 5.01 -0.98
C ASP A 14 12.91 4.81 -2.50
N GLY A 15 13.90 5.46 -3.12
CA GLY A 15 14.19 5.31 -4.56
C GLY A 15 14.62 3.91 -5.00
N ARG A 16 14.76 2.95 -4.08
CA ARG A 16 15.02 1.53 -4.36
C ARG A 16 13.78 0.65 -4.11
N GLY A 17 12.62 1.26 -3.88
CA GLY A 17 11.37 0.54 -3.63
C GLY A 17 11.26 -0.07 -2.23
N LYS A 18 12.03 0.41 -1.23
CA LYS A 18 11.99 -0.13 0.13
C LYS A 18 11.30 0.83 1.10
N ALA A 19 10.34 0.33 1.87
CA ALA A 19 9.73 1.04 3.00
C ALA A 19 10.00 0.25 4.30
N LYS A 20 10.01 0.94 5.44
CA LYS A 20 10.18 0.33 6.75
C LYS A 20 9.00 0.72 7.64
N ILE A 21 8.39 -0.27 8.28
CA ILE A 21 7.30 -0.09 9.24
C ILE A 21 7.78 -0.66 10.56
N ARG A 22 7.65 0.11 11.65
CA ARG A 22 7.90 -0.41 13.00
C ARG A 22 6.59 -1.00 13.52
N ILE A 23 6.63 -2.27 13.92
CA ILE A 23 5.50 -2.94 14.57
C ILE A 23 5.34 -2.35 15.97
N LEU A 24 4.16 -1.78 16.26
CA LEU A 24 3.83 -1.17 17.56
C LEU A 24 2.99 -2.09 18.45
N HIS A 25 2.30 -3.07 17.86
CA HIS A 25 1.39 -3.98 18.54
C HIS A 25 1.50 -5.40 17.99
N HIS A 26 1.35 -6.38 18.88
CA HIS A 26 1.21 -7.79 18.53
C HIS A 26 -0.18 -8.07 17.93
N GLY A 27 -0.33 -9.20 17.25
CA GLY A 27 -1.58 -9.63 16.60
C GLY A 27 -1.52 -9.62 15.07
N PRO A 28 -2.68 -9.67 14.40
CA PRO A 28 -2.76 -9.74 12.95
C PRO A 28 -2.49 -8.37 12.30
N TRP A 29 -1.74 -8.38 11.19
CA TRP A 29 -1.41 -7.22 10.39
C TRP A 29 -1.81 -7.43 8.93
N LEU A 30 -2.31 -6.36 8.31
CA LEU A 30 -2.51 -6.24 6.86
C LEU A 30 -1.64 -5.11 6.33
N ILE A 31 -0.71 -5.42 5.45
CA ILE A 31 0.05 -4.43 4.67
C ILE A 31 -0.54 -4.33 3.28
N LYS A 32 -0.81 -3.10 2.83
CA LYS A 32 -1.26 -2.79 1.47
C LYS A 32 -0.25 -1.86 0.78
N ALA A 33 0.43 -2.36 -0.24
CA ALA A 33 1.29 -1.58 -1.11
C ALA A 33 0.50 -1.18 -2.38
N LYS A 34 0.59 0.10 -2.77
CA LYS A 34 -0.05 0.63 -3.98
C LYS A 34 1.00 1.27 -4.88
N VAL A 35 0.92 1.00 -6.19
CA VAL A 35 1.74 1.66 -7.21
C VAL A 35 0.81 2.15 -8.31
N LYS A 36 0.99 3.41 -8.70
CA LYS A 36 0.31 4.01 -9.85
C LYS A 36 1.35 4.36 -10.91
N LEU A 37 1.08 3.95 -12.14
CA LEU A 37 1.93 4.24 -13.29
C LEU A 37 1.09 4.95 -14.35
N PRO A 38 1.66 5.88 -15.13
CA PRO A 38 0.96 6.42 -16.28
C PRO A 38 0.59 5.30 -17.25
N ALA A 39 -0.53 5.44 -17.96
CA ALA A 39 -0.90 4.48 -18.98
C ALA A 39 0.16 4.40 -20.09
N PRO A 40 0.58 3.19 -20.50
CA PRO A 40 1.48 3.01 -21.64
C PRO A 40 0.78 3.41 -22.94
N ASP A 41 1.56 3.66 -23.99
CA ASP A 41 1.12 4.12 -25.30
C ASP A 41 -0.08 3.34 -25.86
N GLU A 42 -0.06 2.01 -25.71
CA GLU A 42 -1.11 1.10 -26.18
C GLU A 42 -2.47 1.29 -25.48
N LEU A 43 -2.48 1.94 -24.32
CA LEU A 43 -3.64 2.15 -23.46
C LEU A 43 -4.01 3.62 -23.26
N LYS A 44 -3.30 4.57 -23.90
CA LYS A 44 -3.50 6.02 -23.73
C LYS A 44 -4.94 6.48 -23.95
N ASP A 45 -5.66 5.87 -24.90
CA ASP A 45 -7.06 6.23 -25.21
C ASP A 45 -8.09 5.43 -24.39
N LYS A 46 -7.64 4.57 -23.47
CA LYS A 46 -8.51 3.70 -22.67
C LYS A 46 -8.50 4.04 -21.18
N CYS A 47 -7.36 4.50 -20.65
CA CYS A 47 -7.24 4.94 -19.27
C CYS A 47 -6.08 5.93 -19.08
N ASP A 48 -6.11 6.67 -17.99
CA ASP A 48 -5.05 7.63 -17.63
C ASP A 48 -3.88 6.96 -16.90
N GLU A 49 -4.19 6.00 -16.01
CA GLU A 49 -3.20 5.34 -15.16
C GLU A 49 -3.48 3.84 -14.99
N LEU A 50 -2.41 3.09 -14.73
CA LEU A 50 -2.45 1.72 -14.24
C LEU A 50 -2.27 1.72 -12.71
N SER A 51 -3.19 1.08 -12.00
CA SER A 51 -3.16 1.00 -10.54
C SER A 51 -2.95 -0.45 -10.08
N TYR A 52 -1.79 -0.71 -9.50
CA TYR A 52 -1.42 -2.01 -8.94
C TYR A 52 -1.54 -1.99 -7.42
N THR A 53 -2.05 -3.09 -6.85
CA THR A 53 -2.15 -3.29 -5.40
C THR A 53 -1.62 -4.66 -5.04
N ALA A 54 -0.72 -4.71 -4.07
CA ALA A 54 -0.29 -5.95 -3.43
C ALA A 54 -0.67 -5.90 -1.95
N THR A 55 -1.11 -7.03 -1.42
CA THR A 55 -1.50 -7.18 -0.02
C THR A 55 -0.75 -8.33 0.62
N LEU A 56 -0.27 -8.12 1.85
CA LEU A 56 0.36 -9.14 2.66
C LEU A 56 -0.30 -9.16 4.04
N THR A 57 -0.72 -10.33 4.48
CA THR A 57 -1.24 -10.56 5.84
C THR A 57 -0.30 -11.47 6.61
N PHE A 58 0.00 -11.10 7.85
CA PHE A 58 0.79 -11.91 8.77
C PHE A 58 0.38 -11.62 10.22
N GLU A 59 0.90 -12.38 11.17
CA GLU A 59 0.67 -12.20 12.59
C GLU A 59 2.00 -12.06 13.33
N ILE A 60 2.04 -11.15 14.31
CA ILE A 60 3.15 -11.03 15.25
C ILE A 60 2.71 -11.62 16.59
N LYS A 61 3.37 -12.70 17.01
CA LYS A 61 3.13 -13.37 18.30
C LYS A 61 3.91 -12.71 19.42
#